data_AF-A0A522VH37-F1
#
_entry.id   AF-A0A522VH37-F1
#
_cell.length_a   1.000
_cell.length_b   1.000
_cell.length_c   1.000
_cell.angle_alpha   90.00
_cell.angle_beta   90.00
_cell.angle_gamma   90.00
#
_symmetry.space_group_name_H-M   'P 1'
#
loop_
_entity.id
_entity.type
_entity.pdbx_description
1 polymer ?
#
loop_
_entity_poly.entity_id
_entity_poly.type
_entity_poly.pdbx_seq_one_letter_code
_entity_poly.pdbx_strand_id
1 'polypeptide(L)'
;RSSDLAALWCFLASLEDRRYMAGVGITLGLALLTKYSAVVLVPIMLGGYGLLKPAILRTRWAAISAAALVAVLSPVIVYNVMLFSARGHFDATLWAMLGQWHPDFATDKHAFQPWSAMLDWSHWMPDGFGWPLIIIALVGFALLALRMSPSKRLEQVRHRVGRVVAFGLAAAAFMITWWAPFFNTSVWFMAVPPAFIATGFVLVVIRTAVRDRAGTARARVGPWVVLGLSAVIFIFLCLTPARKQYAGLMTIPLTLAVGYALASMSRYRTMAMVTVGAVLLLALPTANGQQHSRPFGIAGVSYLPLRPTSYAYRQLDAWLDDLYRGQPPAAQFTTDAQVTARMQAAFVARYGAVMIQRRPPMVIWDDRMDFAAVRWTLMVRNQFLFQPTLSTTQVLNVIRYHGRDYLEKLRFNDYRFIFLTPQLLQRYQLSEPVESISARMQRFLEQAGYRPEVIGYDENIQPAFVVYRTTTWSMFPEWRNDPSEGGQESGSAG
;
A
#
# COMPACT_ATOMS: atom_id res chain seq x y z
N ARG A 1 6.08 2.94 -13.23
CA ARG A 1 7.38 3.36 -12.64
C ARG A 1 8.21 4.15 -13.64
N SER A 2 8.36 3.69 -14.88
CA SER A 2 9.02 4.46 -15.97
C SER A 2 8.35 5.81 -16.23
N SER A 3 7.02 5.89 -16.15
CA SER A 3 6.24 7.12 -16.31
C SER A 3 6.55 8.21 -15.28
N ASP A 4 6.73 7.85 -14.01
CA ASP A 4 7.05 8.82 -12.93
C ASP A 4 8.42 9.47 -13.14
N LEU A 5 9.42 8.65 -13.51
CA LEU A 5 10.77 9.12 -13.80
C LEU A 5 10.80 10.00 -15.04
N ALA A 6 10.05 9.63 -16.08
CA ALA A 6 9.90 10.45 -17.28
C ALA A 6 9.26 11.80 -16.95
N ALA A 7 8.23 11.82 -16.10
CA ALA A 7 7.58 13.06 -15.66
C ALA A 7 8.54 13.98 -14.89
N LEU A 8 9.30 13.43 -13.95
CA LEU A 8 10.34 14.17 -13.23
C LEU A 8 11.46 14.66 -14.15
N TRP A 9 11.91 13.83 -15.08
CA TRP A 9 12.93 14.21 -16.06
C TRP A 9 12.45 15.34 -16.97
N CYS A 10 11.24 15.23 -17.56
CA CYS A 10 10.64 16.28 -18.37
C CYS A 10 10.46 17.56 -17.57
N PHE A 11 10.09 17.45 -16.29
CA PHE A 11 9.98 18.60 -15.40
C PHE A 11 11.34 19.31 -15.26
N LEU A 12 12.40 18.57 -14.96
CA LEU A 12 13.75 19.13 -14.85
C LEU A 12 14.23 19.72 -16.19
N ALA A 13 14.05 19.01 -17.30
CA ALA A 13 14.41 19.49 -18.64
C ALA A 13 13.63 20.77 -19.02
N SER A 14 12.37 20.87 -18.60
CA SER A 14 11.54 22.06 -18.85
C SER A 14 12.00 23.31 -18.08
N LEU A 15 12.77 23.10 -17.00
CA LEU A 15 13.42 24.21 -16.32
C LEU A 15 14.58 24.77 -17.15
N GLU A 16 15.12 24.05 -18.13
CA GLU A 16 16.17 24.53 -19.03
C GLU A 16 15.57 25.04 -20.35
N ASP A 17 14.76 24.22 -21.02
CA ASP A 17 14.04 24.57 -22.25
C ASP A 17 12.52 24.37 -22.10
N ARG A 18 11.77 25.46 -22.27
CA ARG A 18 10.31 25.51 -22.10
C ARG A 18 9.56 24.54 -23.03
N ARG A 19 10.14 24.11 -24.15
CA ARG A 19 9.52 23.15 -25.08
C ARG A 19 9.22 21.81 -24.41
N TYR A 20 10.01 21.41 -23.41
CA TYR A 20 9.78 20.16 -22.66
C TYR A 20 8.55 20.22 -21.75
N MET A 21 7.92 21.39 -21.54
CA MET A 21 6.66 21.45 -20.76
C MET A 21 5.55 20.61 -21.39
N ALA A 22 5.46 20.54 -22.73
CA ALA A 22 4.48 19.65 -23.37
C ALA A 22 4.72 18.19 -22.94
N GLY A 23 5.99 17.78 -22.86
CA GLY A 23 6.40 16.49 -22.33
C GLY A 23 6.01 16.27 -20.88
N VAL A 24 6.05 17.32 -20.04
CA VAL A 24 5.59 17.24 -18.64
C VAL A 24 4.12 16.89 -18.57
N GLY A 25 3.26 17.58 -19.32
CA GLY A 25 1.83 17.28 -19.37
C GLY A 25 1.55 15.84 -19.77
N ILE A 26 2.19 15.38 -20.85
CA ILE A 26 2.02 14.01 -21.37
C ILE A 26 2.49 12.97 -20.36
N THR A 27 3.73 13.09 -19.86
CA THR A 27 4.34 12.08 -18.98
C THR A 27 3.71 12.07 -17.60
N LEU A 28 3.28 13.22 -17.07
CA LEU A 28 2.49 13.31 -15.85
C LEU A 28 1.10 12.68 -16.04
N GLY A 29 0.44 12.92 -17.17
CA GLY A 29 -0.83 12.26 -17.50
C GLY A 29 -0.68 10.74 -17.56
N LEU A 30 0.35 10.24 -18.23
CA LEU A 30 0.67 8.81 -18.28
C LEU A 30 0.99 8.25 -16.89
N ALA A 31 1.71 8.99 -16.05
CA ALA A 31 1.98 8.59 -14.67
C ALA A 31 0.68 8.42 -13.87
N LEU A 32 -0.23 9.38 -14.00
CA LEU A 32 -1.55 9.35 -13.35
C LEU A 32 -2.45 8.24 -13.87
N LEU A 33 -2.45 7.98 -15.18
CA LEU A 33 -3.15 6.83 -15.78
C LEU A 33 -2.64 5.51 -15.21
N THR A 34 -1.32 5.38 -14.97
CA THR A 34 -0.76 4.16 -14.38
C THR A 34 -1.03 4.02 -12.89
N LYS A 35 -1.15 5.13 -12.16
CA LYS A 35 -1.45 5.14 -10.73
C LYS A 35 -1.87 6.53 -10.25
N TYR A 36 -2.99 6.60 -9.54
CA TYR A 36 -3.47 7.84 -8.95
C TYR A 36 -2.51 8.44 -7.91
N SER A 37 -1.65 7.64 -7.27
CA SER A 37 -0.62 8.16 -6.35
C SER A 37 0.40 9.07 -7.03
N ALA A 38 0.48 9.09 -8.37
CA ALA A 38 1.26 10.10 -9.10
C ALA A 38 0.66 11.51 -9.01
N VAL A 39 -0.56 11.70 -8.46
CA VAL A 39 -1.18 13.03 -8.26
C VAL A 39 -0.30 13.94 -7.42
N VAL A 40 0.54 13.35 -6.57
CA VAL A 40 1.48 14.09 -5.74
C VAL A 40 2.59 14.76 -6.54
N LEU A 41 2.87 14.32 -7.77
CA LEU A 41 3.78 15.02 -8.66
C LEU A 41 3.26 16.40 -9.09
N VAL A 42 1.93 16.59 -9.17
CA VAL A 42 1.31 17.86 -9.58
C VAL A 42 1.74 19.03 -8.68
N PRO A 43 1.51 19.00 -7.35
CA PRO A 43 1.91 20.10 -6.48
C PRO A 43 3.42 20.32 -6.43
N ILE A 44 4.25 19.27 -6.58
CA ILE A 44 5.71 19.42 -6.65
C ILE A 44 6.12 20.19 -7.88
N MET A 45 5.59 19.82 -9.04
CA MET A 45 5.96 20.44 -10.30
C MET A 45 5.46 21.88 -10.33
N LEU A 46 4.21 22.12 -9.90
CA LEU A 46 3.65 23.48 -9.80
C LEU A 46 4.41 24.35 -8.79
N GLY A 47 4.66 23.85 -7.58
CA GLY A 47 5.46 24.54 -6.57
C GLY A 47 6.89 24.78 -7.04
N GLY A 48 7.51 23.76 -7.64
CA GLY A 48 8.83 23.82 -8.25
C GLY A 48 8.91 24.89 -9.34
N TYR A 49 7.93 24.98 -10.24
CA TYR A 49 7.85 26.05 -11.23
C TYR A 49 7.63 27.42 -10.59
N GLY A 50 6.66 27.54 -9.67
CA GLY A 50 6.34 28.80 -8.99
C GLY A 50 7.53 29.40 -8.27
N LEU A 51 8.42 28.57 -7.75
CA LEU A 51 9.60 29.01 -7.01
C LEU A 51 10.82 29.20 -7.90
N LEU A 52 11.09 28.25 -8.79
CA LEU A 52 12.34 28.22 -9.55
C LEU A 52 12.29 29.07 -10.81
N LYS A 53 11.13 29.14 -11.48
CA LYS A 53 10.91 29.87 -12.73
C LYS A 53 9.41 30.23 -12.89
N PRO A 54 8.81 31.09 -12.04
CA PRO A 54 7.37 31.39 -12.08
C PRO A 54 6.88 31.91 -13.42
N ALA A 55 7.74 32.62 -14.16
CA ALA A 55 7.43 33.10 -15.51
C ALA A 55 7.07 31.98 -16.50
N ILE A 56 7.55 30.75 -16.28
CA ILE A 56 7.22 29.59 -17.12
C ILE A 56 5.72 29.25 -17.07
N LEU A 57 5.08 29.38 -15.89
CA LEU A 57 3.66 29.09 -15.69
C LEU A 57 2.72 30.01 -16.49
N ARG A 58 3.20 31.18 -16.94
CA ARG A 58 2.43 32.15 -17.73
C ARG A 58 2.67 32.01 -19.24
N THR A 59 3.42 31.00 -19.68
CA THR A 59 3.75 30.82 -21.10
C THR A 59 2.71 29.96 -21.80
N ARG A 60 2.59 30.09 -23.13
CA ARG A 60 1.78 29.19 -23.95
C ARG A 60 2.13 27.71 -23.76
N TRP A 61 3.38 27.40 -23.42
CA TRP A 61 3.83 26.03 -23.17
C TRP A 61 3.23 25.44 -21.89
N ALA A 62 2.93 26.27 -20.88
CA ALA A 62 2.19 25.83 -19.70
C ALA A 62 0.75 25.47 -20.05
N ALA A 63 0.08 26.27 -20.90
CA ALA A 63 -1.25 25.95 -21.41
C ALA A 63 -1.24 24.67 -22.25
N ILE A 64 -0.25 24.48 -23.13
CA ILE A 64 -0.06 23.24 -23.90
C ILE A 64 0.16 22.04 -22.97
N SER A 65 0.98 22.18 -21.93
CA SER A 65 1.17 21.13 -20.91
C SER A 65 -0.12 20.76 -20.20
N ALA A 66 -0.93 21.74 -19.79
CA ALA A 66 -2.21 21.49 -19.14
C ALA A 66 -3.21 20.80 -20.09
N ALA A 67 -3.30 21.27 -21.33
CA ALA A 67 -4.14 20.66 -22.36
C ALA A 67 -3.71 19.21 -22.66
N ALA A 68 -2.41 18.95 -22.79
CA ALA A 68 -1.88 17.61 -23.01
C ALA A 68 -2.14 16.68 -21.82
N LEU A 69 -1.99 17.17 -20.59
CA LEU A 69 -2.34 16.43 -19.38
C LEU A 69 -3.81 16.01 -19.38
N VAL A 70 -4.73 16.94 -19.64
CA VAL A 70 -6.17 16.67 -19.71
C VAL A 70 -6.50 15.71 -20.85
N ALA A 71 -5.89 15.89 -22.02
CA ALA A 71 -6.11 15.00 -23.17
C ALA A 71 -5.70 13.56 -22.85
N VAL A 72 -4.53 13.36 -22.22
CA VAL A 72 -4.07 12.03 -21.78
C VAL A 72 -4.96 11.46 -20.67
N LEU A 73 -5.39 12.28 -19.71
CA LEU A 73 -6.27 11.85 -18.63
C LEU A 73 -7.73 11.64 -19.04
N SER A 74 -8.13 12.10 -20.23
CA SER A 74 -9.53 12.12 -20.65
C SER A 74 -10.25 10.76 -20.52
N PRO A 75 -9.65 9.58 -20.82
CA PRO A 75 -10.34 8.32 -20.67
C PRO A 75 -10.70 8.02 -19.21
N VAL A 76 -9.82 8.36 -18.27
CA VAL A 76 -10.05 8.16 -16.83
C VAL A 76 -11.09 9.15 -16.28
N ILE A 77 -11.07 10.39 -16.77
CA ILE A 77 -12.07 11.40 -16.42
C ILE A 77 -13.45 10.94 -16.91
N VAL A 78 -13.57 10.56 -18.18
CA VAL A 78 -14.84 10.06 -18.76
C VAL A 78 -15.33 8.82 -18.02
N TYR A 79 -14.45 7.85 -17.78
CA TYR A 79 -14.78 6.65 -17.01
C TYR A 79 -15.35 6.98 -15.63
N ASN A 80 -14.69 7.86 -14.88
CA ASN A 80 -15.14 8.22 -13.53
C ASN A 80 -16.43 9.03 -13.52
N VAL A 81 -16.64 9.90 -14.52
CA VAL A 81 -17.92 10.61 -14.69
C VAL A 81 -19.04 9.60 -14.97
N MET A 82 -18.83 8.67 -15.91
CA MET A 82 -19.83 7.64 -16.22
C MET A 82 -20.11 6.72 -15.03
N LEU A 83 -19.06 6.33 -14.29
CA LEU A 83 -19.21 5.52 -13.08
C LEU A 83 -19.99 6.25 -12.01
N PHE A 84 -19.69 7.54 -11.77
CA PHE A 84 -20.43 8.38 -10.83
C PHE A 84 -21.89 8.53 -11.25
N SER A 85 -22.18 8.78 -12.53
CA SER A 85 -23.55 8.86 -13.04
C SER A 85 -24.31 7.52 -12.91
N ALA A 86 -23.62 6.38 -13.08
CA ALA A 86 -24.26 5.06 -13.06
C ALA A 86 -24.39 4.46 -11.65
N ARG A 87 -23.48 4.79 -10.73
CA ARG A 87 -23.37 4.17 -9.40
C ARG A 87 -23.48 5.14 -8.23
N GLY A 88 -23.40 6.45 -8.47
CA GLY A 88 -23.41 7.46 -7.41
C GLY A 88 -22.06 7.67 -6.72
N HIS A 89 -20.98 7.06 -7.21
CA HIS A 89 -19.63 7.20 -6.65
C HIS A 89 -18.53 7.07 -7.70
N PHE A 90 -17.33 7.57 -7.39
CA PHE A 90 -16.13 7.41 -8.21
C PHE A 90 -15.49 6.02 -8.04
N ASP A 91 -14.46 5.72 -8.84
CA ASP A 91 -13.72 4.47 -8.63
C ASP A 91 -13.12 4.38 -7.23
N ALA A 92 -12.84 3.18 -6.75
CA ALA A 92 -12.38 2.95 -5.38
C ALA A 92 -11.21 3.84 -4.95
N THR A 93 -10.30 4.17 -5.87
CA THR A 93 -9.13 4.98 -5.55
C THR A 93 -9.49 6.45 -5.40
N LEU A 94 -10.26 7.01 -6.35
CA LEU A 94 -10.72 8.39 -6.28
C LEU A 94 -11.76 8.59 -5.17
N TRP A 95 -12.67 7.65 -5.00
CA TRP A 95 -13.62 7.61 -3.89
C TRP A 95 -12.90 7.59 -2.55
N ALA A 96 -11.88 6.73 -2.41
CA ALA A 96 -11.04 6.70 -1.21
C ALA A 96 -10.40 8.06 -1.01
N MET A 97 -9.73 8.64 -2.02
CA MET A 97 -9.12 9.98 -1.99
C MET A 97 -10.08 11.12 -1.64
N LEU A 98 -11.37 10.98 -1.89
CA LEU A 98 -12.36 11.99 -1.54
C LEU A 98 -13.00 11.76 -0.18
N GLY A 99 -12.66 10.68 0.52
CA GLY A 99 -13.18 10.35 1.85
C GLY A 99 -14.69 10.12 1.86
N GLN A 100 -15.26 9.74 0.73
CA GLN A 100 -16.68 9.41 0.63
C GLN A 100 -16.91 8.01 1.24
N TRP A 101 -18.08 7.76 1.80
CA TRP A 101 -18.51 6.40 2.15
C TRP A 101 -19.47 5.87 1.08
N HIS A 102 -19.36 4.59 0.69
CA HIS A 102 -20.25 3.96 -0.28
C HIS A 102 -20.35 2.44 -0.02
N PRO A 103 -21.56 1.83 -0.11
CA PRO A 103 -21.77 0.40 0.13
C PRO A 103 -20.90 -0.52 -0.76
N ASP A 104 -20.67 -0.15 -2.02
CA ASP A 104 -19.83 -0.92 -2.97
C ASP A 104 -18.38 -1.14 -2.46
N PHE A 105 -17.92 -0.35 -1.49
CA PHE A 105 -16.59 -0.47 -0.88
C PHE A 105 -16.63 -0.78 0.62
N ALA A 106 -17.79 -1.15 1.18
CA ALA A 106 -17.95 -1.40 2.62
C ALA A 106 -17.05 -2.52 3.15
N THR A 107 -16.61 -3.44 2.30
CA THR A 107 -15.66 -4.50 2.68
C THR A 107 -14.22 -4.01 2.80
N ASP A 108 -13.89 -2.86 2.20
CA ASP A 108 -12.55 -2.29 2.26
C ASP A 108 -12.40 -1.43 3.52
N LYS A 109 -12.37 -2.10 4.69
CA LYS A 109 -12.17 -1.49 6.02
C LYS A 109 -10.86 -0.68 6.12
N HIS A 110 -9.98 -0.76 5.12
CA HIS A 110 -8.73 -0.03 5.05
C HIS A 110 -8.84 1.34 4.38
N ALA A 111 -9.99 1.67 3.77
CA ALA A 111 -10.21 2.94 3.11
C ALA A 111 -10.38 4.12 4.10
N PHE A 112 -10.81 3.84 5.33
CA PHE A 112 -11.06 4.84 6.37
C PHE A 112 -10.26 4.51 7.63
N GLN A 113 -9.28 5.34 7.97
CA GLN A 113 -8.65 5.31 9.30
C GLN A 113 -8.81 6.69 9.96
N PRO A 114 -9.27 6.74 11.22
CA PRO A 114 -9.48 8.01 11.91
C PRO A 114 -8.15 8.74 12.09
N TRP A 115 -8.22 10.07 12.23
CA TRP A 115 -7.05 10.95 12.45
C TRP A 115 -6.11 10.46 13.57
N SER A 116 -6.66 9.81 14.61
CA SER A 116 -5.87 9.22 15.69
C SER A 116 -4.85 8.18 15.23
N ALA A 117 -5.13 7.44 14.15
CA ALA A 117 -4.19 6.49 13.58
C ALA A 117 -2.93 7.18 13.01
N MET A 118 -3.02 8.44 12.58
CA MET A 118 -1.84 9.23 12.16
C MET A 118 -0.93 9.60 13.33
N LEU A 119 -1.52 9.85 14.49
CA LEU A 119 -0.79 10.24 15.69
C LEU A 119 -0.13 9.04 16.38
N ASP A 120 -0.33 7.82 15.89
CA ASP A 120 0.36 6.63 16.38
C ASP A 120 1.74 6.42 15.73
N TRP A 121 2.45 7.53 15.48
CA TRP A 121 3.78 7.56 14.86
C TRP A 121 4.78 6.66 15.60
N SER A 122 4.57 6.42 16.90
CA SER A 122 5.35 5.50 17.73
C SER A 122 5.33 4.05 17.24
N HIS A 123 4.22 3.57 16.65
CA HIS A 123 4.14 2.23 16.08
C HIS A 123 4.55 2.22 14.60
N TRP A 124 4.17 3.24 13.81
CA TRP A 124 4.46 3.26 12.38
C TRP A 124 5.94 3.44 12.02
N MET A 125 6.67 4.25 12.78
CA MET A 125 8.05 4.54 12.41
C MET A 125 8.95 3.30 12.52
N PRO A 126 8.99 2.59 13.67
CA PRO A 126 9.84 1.42 13.84
C PRO A 126 9.48 0.28 12.87
N ASP A 127 8.19 0.03 12.66
CA ASP A 127 7.71 -1.07 11.81
C ASP A 127 8.00 -0.84 10.33
N GLY A 128 8.04 0.42 9.90
CA GLY A 128 8.26 0.80 8.51
C GLY A 128 9.72 0.85 8.09
N PHE A 129 10.53 1.48 8.94
CA PHE A 129 11.90 1.88 8.61
C PHE A 129 12.96 1.18 9.43
N GLY A 130 12.58 0.52 10.52
CA GLY A 130 13.49 -0.02 11.53
C GLY A 130 14.09 1.08 12.41
N TRP A 131 14.29 0.76 13.70
CA TRP A 131 14.97 1.62 14.66
C TRP A 131 16.33 2.18 14.20
N PRO A 132 17.20 1.40 13.50
CA PRO A 132 18.51 1.92 13.09
C PRO A 132 18.41 3.14 12.16
N LEU A 133 17.43 3.16 11.24
CA LEU A 133 17.28 4.23 10.27
C LEU A 133 16.79 5.52 10.93
N ILE A 134 15.86 5.39 11.88
CA ILE A 134 15.34 6.50 12.69
C ILE A 134 16.45 7.09 13.55
N ILE A 135 17.26 6.26 14.20
CA ILE A 135 18.39 6.71 15.03
C ILE A 135 19.42 7.43 14.18
N ILE A 136 19.81 6.88 13.02
CA ILE A 136 20.75 7.53 12.10
C ILE A 136 20.23 8.91 11.69
N ALA A 137 18.94 9.03 11.43
CA ALA A 137 18.35 10.26 10.97
C ALA A 137 18.17 11.28 12.12
N LEU A 138 17.83 10.84 13.34
CA LEU A 138 17.82 11.66 14.57
C LEU A 138 19.20 12.17 14.94
N VAL A 139 20.21 11.30 14.97
CA VAL A 139 21.62 11.66 15.23
C VAL A 139 22.13 12.58 14.13
N GLY A 140 21.77 12.28 12.89
CA GLY A 140 22.02 13.12 11.72
C GLY A 140 21.40 14.51 11.86
N PHE A 141 20.27 14.67 12.52
CA PHE A 141 19.64 15.95 12.83
C PHE A 141 20.24 16.64 14.06
N ALA A 142 20.62 15.90 15.10
CA ALA A 142 21.21 16.44 16.33
C ALA A 142 22.63 16.99 16.12
N LEU A 143 23.51 16.21 15.48
CA LEU A 143 24.87 16.66 15.12
C LEU A 143 24.85 17.90 14.22
N LEU A 144 23.76 18.04 13.48
CA LEU A 144 23.52 19.08 12.52
C LEU A 144 23.03 20.36 13.20
N ALA A 145 22.08 20.26 14.14
CA ALA A 145 21.66 21.36 15.00
C ALA A 145 22.84 21.90 15.84
N LEU A 146 23.68 21.01 16.39
CA LEU A 146 24.89 21.38 17.13
C LEU A 146 25.90 22.14 16.25
N ARG A 147 25.97 21.85 14.95
CA ARG A 147 26.84 22.54 13.99
C ARG A 147 26.28 23.90 13.53
N MET A 148 25.02 24.21 13.81
CA MET A 148 24.40 25.52 13.53
C MET A 148 24.73 26.59 14.58
N SER A 149 25.61 26.30 15.54
CA SER A 149 26.07 27.23 16.57
C SER A 149 26.67 28.53 15.97
N PRO A 150 26.36 29.71 16.55
CA PRO A 150 26.42 30.98 15.84
C PRO A 150 27.86 31.47 15.65
N SER A 151 28.32 31.51 14.39
CA SER A 151 29.49 32.30 14.00
C SER A 151 29.05 33.52 13.17
N LYS A 152 29.75 34.65 13.31
CA LYS A 152 29.42 35.95 12.69
C LYS A 152 29.27 35.94 11.15
N ARG A 153 29.56 34.83 10.46
CA ARG A 153 29.23 34.60 9.04
C ARG A 153 27.74 34.32 8.77
N LEU A 154 26.89 34.30 9.79
CA LEU A 154 25.49 33.87 9.69
C LEU A 154 24.55 34.87 9.00
N GLU A 155 24.82 36.17 8.91
CA GLU A 155 23.81 37.13 8.42
C GLU A 155 23.50 37.00 6.92
N GLN A 156 24.52 36.85 6.07
CA GLN A 156 24.31 36.57 4.64
C GLN A 156 23.73 35.18 4.40
N VAL A 157 24.04 34.23 5.28
CA VAL A 157 23.51 32.86 5.23
C VAL A 157 22.06 32.83 5.73
N ARG A 158 21.68 33.66 6.70
CA ARG A 158 20.32 33.77 7.28
C ARG A 158 19.30 34.22 6.25
N HIS A 159 19.65 35.09 5.30
CA HIS A 159 18.74 35.43 4.20
C HIS A 159 18.57 34.31 3.16
N ARG A 160 19.56 33.42 3.00
CA ARG A 160 19.49 32.27 2.09
C ARG A 160 18.80 31.07 2.75
N VAL A 161 19.18 30.74 3.98
CA VAL A 161 18.53 29.75 4.84
C VAL A 161 17.11 30.17 5.13
N GLY A 162 16.84 31.45 5.38
CA GLY A 162 15.47 31.96 5.55
C GLY A 162 14.58 31.70 4.35
N ARG A 163 15.10 31.77 3.12
CA ARG A 163 14.35 31.40 1.91
C ARG A 163 14.14 29.90 1.76
N VAL A 164 15.13 29.09 2.14
CA VAL A 164 15.03 27.61 2.10
C VAL A 164 14.10 27.09 3.19
N VAL A 165 14.16 27.66 4.39
CA VAL A 165 13.27 27.36 5.52
C VAL A 165 11.87 27.88 5.23
N ALA A 166 11.71 29.10 4.72
CA ALA A 166 10.41 29.59 4.27
C ALA A 166 9.85 28.71 3.14
N PHE A 167 10.68 28.18 2.25
CA PHE A 167 10.26 27.18 1.26
C PHE A 167 9.81 25.88 1.93
N GLY A 168 10.61 25.31 2.84
CA GLY A 168 10.25 24.10 3.56
C GLY A 168 8.95 24.27 4.34
N LEU A 169 8.76 25.42 5.00
CA LEU A 169 7.55 25.75 5.73
C LEU A 169 6.36 26.06 4.82
N ALA A 170 6.55 26.75 3.70
CA ALA A 170 5.49 27.01 2.73
C ALA A 170 5.07 25.73 1.98
N ALA A 171 6.02 24.85 1.67
CA ALA A 171 5.75 23.53 1.10
C ALA A 171 5.05 22.64 2.13
N ALA A 172 5.51 22.62 3.39
CA ALA A 172 4.84 21.88 4.45
C ALA A 172 3.44 22.44 4.71
N ALA A 173 3.26 23.76 4.79
CA ALA A 173 1.97 24.40 4.99
C ALA A 173 1.04 24.17 3.79
N PHE A 174 1.51 24.41 2.56
CA PHE A 174 0.73 24.12 1.35
C PHE A 174 0.32 22.65 1.31
N MET A 175 1.22 21.72 1.65
CA MET A 175 0.89 20.30 1.71
C MET A 175 -0.10 20.01 2.82
N ILE A 176 0.08 20.48 4.05
CA ILE A 176 -0.89 20.31 5.16
C ILE A 176 -2.27 20.86 4.75
N THR A 177 -2.33 22.02 4.11
CA THR A 177 -3.60 22.66 3.74
C THR A 177 -4.25 21.97 2.54
N TRP A 178 -3.46 21.55 1.55
CA TRP A 178 -3.93 20.85 0.35
C TRP A 178 -4.26 19.38 0.64
N TRP A 179 -3.65 18.78 1.66
CA TRP A 179 -3.88 17.42 2.12
C TRP A 179 -4.90 17.31 3.24
N ALA A 180 -5.26 18.43 3.90
CA ALA A 180 -6.35 18.49 4.86
C ALA A 180 -7.61 17.73 4.41
N PRO A 181 -8.07 17.85 3.15
CA PRO A 181 -9.23 17.11 2.66
C PRO A 181 -8.96 15.61 2.43
N PHE A 182 -7.70 15.24 2.19
CA PHE A 182 -7.27 13.86 1.90
C PHE A 182 -6.82 13.10 3.16
N PHE A 183 -6.71 13.73 4.33
CA PHE A 183 -6.27 13.04 5.56
C PHE A 183 -7.33 12.11 6.16
N ASN A 184 -8.60 12.26 5.78
CA ASN A 184 -9.63 11.28 6.15
C ASN A 184 -9.56 10.01 5.28
N THR A 185 -8.64 10.00 4.33
CA THR A 185 -8.55 8.97 3.30
C THR A 185 -7.37 8.07 3.60
N SER A 186 -7.66 6.78 3.56
CA SER A 186 -6.76 5.64 3.47
C SER A 186 -5.27 5.99 3.66
N VAL A 187 -4.64 5.46 4.73
CA VAL A 187 -3.22 5.65 5.16
C VAL A 187 -2.21 5.61 3.99
N TRP A 188 -2.61 4.93 2.91
CA TRP A 188 -2.00 4.87 1.59
C TRP A 188 -1.52 6.21 1.02
N PHE A 189 -2.25 7.31 1.23
CA PHE A 189 -1.88 8.59 0.62
C PHE A 189 -0.88 9.40 1.46
N MET A 190 -0.82 9.18 2.77
CA MET A 190 0.02 9.96 3.69
C MET A 190 1.52 9.68 3.57
N ALA A 191 1.88 8.53 2.99
CA ALA A 191 3.26 8.17 2.68
C ALA A 191 3.89 8.99 1.54
N VAL A 192 3.05 9.59 0.72
CA VAL A 192 3.47 10.15 -0.55
C VAL A 192 3.92 11.62 -0.40
N PRO A 193 3.31 12.48 0.44
CA PRO A 193 3.78 13.85 0.69
C PRO A 193 5.22 13.99 1.18
N PRO A 194 5.67 13.26 2.23
CA PRO A 194 7.02 13.38 2.73
C PRO A 194 7.98 13.08 1.57
N ALA A 195 7.78 11.92 0.91
CA ALA A 195 8.04 11.54 -0.50
C ALA A 195 8.78 12.53 -1.41
N PHE A 196 8.18 13.69 -1.42
CA PHE A 196 8.24 14.63 -2.51
C PHE A 196 8.63 16.00 -2.02
N ILE A 197 8.29 16.34 -0.77
CA ILE A 197 8.94 17.42 -0.02
C ILE A 197 10.45 17.19 -0.02
N ALA A 198 10.91 15.94 0.15
CA ALA A 198 12.35 15.71 0.04
C ALA A 198 12.90 16.04 -1.32
N THR A 199 12.32 15.45 -2.34
CA THR A 199 12.81 15.58 -3.71
C THR A 199 12.86 17.04 -4.12
N GLY A 200 11.79 17.80 -3.87
CA GLY A 200 11.73 19.23 -4.15
C GLY A 200 12.82 20.02 -3.41
N PHE A 201 13.02 19.72 -2.12
CA PHE A 201 14.04 20.37 -1.32
C PHE A 201 15.45 20.01 -1.79
N VAL A 202 15.72 18.73 -2.07
CA VAL A 202 16.97 18.25 -2.67
C VAL A 202 17.24 19.00 -3.97
N LEU A 203 16.26 19.12 -4.87
CA LEU A 203 16.40 19.83 -6.15
C LEU A 203 16.69 21.33 -5.98
N VAL A 204 16.06 22.01 -5.02
CA VAL A 204 16.34 23.41 -4.70
C VAL A 204 17.76 23.59 -4.17
N VAL A 205 18.20 22.68 -3.30
CA VAL A 205 19.55 22.64 -2.77
C VAL A 205 20.59 22.34 -3.87
N ILE A 206 20.29 21.41 -4.78
CA ILE A 206 21.10 21.07 -5.95
C ILE A 206 21.33 22.32 -6.78
N ARG A 207 20.25 23.00 -7.17
CA ARG A 207 20.30 24.15 -8.07
C ARG A 207 21.04 25.33 -7.45
N THR A 208 20.84 25.58 -6.16
CA THR A 208 21.56 26.66 -5.46
C THR A 208 23.05 26.36 -5.37
N ALA A 209 23.44 25.11 -5.12
CA ALA A 209 24.85 24.70 -5.07
C ALA A 209 25.55 24.75 -6.46
N VAL A 210 24.85 24.40 -7.54
CA VAL A 210 25.40 24.41 -8.90
C VAL A 210 25.57 25.83 -9.42
N ARG A 211 24.61 26.73 -9.16
CA ARG A 211 24.65 28.12 -9.66
C ARG A 211 25.83 28.92 -9.07
N ASP A 212 26.21 28.63 -7.83
CA ASP A 212 27.37 29.26 -7.18
C ASP A 212 28.72 28.79 -7.78
N ARG A 213 28.78 27.67 -8.53
CA ARG A 213 30.02 27.24 -9.23
C ARG A 213 30.33 28.03 -10.50
N ALA A 214 29.34 28.68 -11.11
CA ALA A 214 29.53 29.37 -12.39
C ALA A 214 30.13 30.78 -12.24
N GLY A 215 30.21 31.33 -11.01
CA GLY A 215 30.57 32.73 -10.77
C GLY A 215 31.97 32.98 -10.21
N THR A 216 32.49 32.16 -9.30
CA THR A 216 33.77 32.43 -8.63
C THR A 216 34.46 31.17 -8.10
N ALA A 217 35.80 31.22 -8.03
CA ALA A 217 36.66 30.14 -7.58
C ALA A 217 36.23 29.52 -6.25
N ARG A 218 36.10 28.18 -6.23
CA ARG A 218 35.93 27.32 -5.04
C ARG A 218 34.76 27.68 -4.11
N ALA A 219 33.54 27.76 -4.65
CA ALA A 219 32.36 27.55 -3.82
C ALA A 219 32.37 26.09 -3.28
N ARG A 220 32.81 25.92 -2.03
CA ARG A 220 32.64 24.66 -1.30
C ARG A 220 31.15 24.36 -1.25
N VAL A 221 30.75 23.15 -1.62
CA VAL A 221 29.40 22.65 -1.34
C VAL A 221 29.24 22.76 0.17
N GLY A 222 28.47 23.75 0.62
CA GLY A 222 28.41 24.08 2.04
C GLY A 222 27.80 22.91 2.82
N PRO A 223 28.22 22.67 4.07
CA PRO A 223 27.60 21.68 4.96
C PRO A 223 26.07 21.84 5.06
N TRP A 224 25.54 23.02 4.72
CA TRP A 224 24.12 23.35 4.60
C TRP A 224 23.34 22.60 3.51
N VAL A 225 23.99 22.21 2.40
CA VAL A 225 23.38 21.39 1.34
C VAL A 225 23.14 19.97 1.87
N VAL A 226 24.14 19.43 2.56
CA VAL A 226 24.06 18.15 3.25
C VAL A 226 23.04 18.21 4.39
N LEU A 227 23.01 19.31 5.15
CA LEU A 227 22.01 19.59 6.20
C LEU A 227 20.59 19.52 5.68
N GLY A 228 20.40 20.19 4.56
CA GLY A 228 19.16 20.25 3.85
C GLY A 228 18.65 18.87 3.43
N LEU A 229 19.52 18.10 2.75
CA LEU A 229 19.27 16.72 2.32
C LEU A 229 18.98 15.77 3.48
N SER A 230 19.77 15.84 4.57
CA SER A 230 19.63 14.94 5.72
C SER A 230 18.38 15.24 6.56
N ALA A 231 18.06 16.51 6.83
CA ALA A 231 16.86 16.90 7.57
C ALA A 231 15.59 16.53 6.81
N VAL A 232 15.65 16.66 5.50
CA VAL A 232 14.63 16.22 4.59
C VAL A 232 14.43 14.72 4.63
N ILE A 233 15.49 13.92 4.49
CA ILE A 233 15.43 12.46 4.59
C ILE A 233 14.90 12.07 5.98
N PHE A 234 15.28 12.77 7.03
CA PHE A 234 14.78 12.53 8.39
C PHE A 234 13.28 12.79 8.54
N ILE A 235 12.80 14.00 8.20
CA ILE A 235 11.36 14.35 8.20
C ILE A 235 10.57 13.33 7.37
N PHE A 236 11.19 12.83 6.30
CA PHE A 236 10.63 11.79 5.46
C PHE A 236 10.43 10.46 6.17
N LEU A 237 11.50 9.91 6.75
CA LEU A 237 11.46 8.66 7.50
C LEU A 237 10.49 8.77 8.69
N CYS A 238 10.27 9.98 9.20
CA CYS A 238 9.35 10.24 10.29
C CYS A 238 7.87 10.34 9.92
N LEU A 239 7.54 10.68 8.67
CA LEU A 239 6.16 10.96 8.27
C LEU A 239 5.55 9.91 7.33
N THR A 240 6.34 8.95 6.84
CA THR A 240 5.82 7.84 6.03
C THR A 240 5.25 6.72 6.91
N PRO A 241 3.99 6.28 6.74
CA PRO A 241 3.49 5.09 7.42
C PRO A 241 4.20 3.82 6.93
N ALA A 242 4.36 2.87 7.85
CA ALA A 242 5.08 1.59 7.74
C ALA A 242 4.62 0.60 6.66
N ARG A 243 3.76 0.99 5.72
CA ARG A 243 3.16 0.02 4.81
C ARG A 243 4.14 -0.37 3.71
N LYS A 244 4.38 -1.68 3.62
CA LYS A 244 5.27 -2.42 2.70
C LYS A 244 5.33 -1.92 1.26
N GLN A 245 4.23 -1.36 0.75
CA GLN A 245 4.11 -0.92 -0.65
C GLN A 245 4.76 0.46 -0.92
N TYR A 246 4.98 1.27 0.13
CA TYR A 246 5.47 2.65 -0.01
C TYR A 246 6.99 2.78 0.00
N ALA A 247 7.71 1.85 0.63
CA ALA A 247 9.17 1.80 0.53
C ALA A 247 9.64 1.79 -0.95
N GLY A 248 8.88 1.14 -1.83
CA GLY A 248 9.13 1.16 -3.27
C GLY A 248 8.95 2.54 -3.93
N LEU A 249 8.02 3.37 -3.48
CA LEU A 249 7.86 4.75 -3.96
C LEU A 249 9.00 5.65 -3.46
N MET A 250 9.59 5.32 -2.31
CA MET A 250 10.70 6.05 -1.71
C MET A 250 12.05 5.76 -2.38
N THR A 251 12.20 4.61 -3.03
CA THR A 251 13.46 4.26 -3.71
C THR A 251 13.89 5.32 -4.72
N ILE A 252 12.97 5.83 -5.55
CA ILE A 252 13.29 6.82 -6.59
C ILE A 252 13.91 8.11 -6.01
N PRO A 253 13.24 8.82 -5.07
CA PRO A 253 13.80 10.05 -4.52
C PRO A 253 15.05 9.81 -3.67
N LEU A 254 15.12 8.70 -2.93
CA LEU A 254 16.34 8.34 -2.19
C LEU A 254 17.51 8.06 -3.14
N THR A 255 17.28 7.31 -4.22
CA THR A 255 18.30 7.01 -5.23
C THR A 255 18.76 8.26 -5.95
N LEU A 256 17.86 9.19 -6.28
CA LEU A 256 18.23 10.49 -6.87
C LEU A 256 19.04 11.34 -5.89
N ALA A 257 18.63 11.40 -4.62
CA ALA A 257 19.34 12.12 -3.57
C ALA A 257 20.75 11.54 -3.34
N VAL A 258 20.85 10.22 -3.22
CA VAL A 258 22.12 9.47 -3.08
C VAL A 258 22.99 9.66 -4.33
N GLY A 259 22.46 9.47 -5.52
CA GLY A 259 23.19 9.62 -6.78
C GLY A 259 23.75 11.02 -6.95
N TYR A 260 22.96 12.05 -6.61
CA TYR A 260 23.44 13.43 -6.61
C TYR A 260 24.50 13.68 -5.52
N ALA A 261 24.28 13.15 -4.31
CA ALA A 261 25.24 13.26 -3.22
C ALA A 261 26.58 12.66 -3.64
N LEU A 262 26.58 11.45 -4.22
CA LEU A 262 27.77 10.78 -4.75
C LEU A 262 28.43 11.58 -5.88
N ALA A 263 27.66 12.07 -6.85
CA ALA A 263 28.18 12.91 -7.95
C ALA A 263 28.83 14.21 -7.42
N SER A 264 28.24 14.82 -6.39
CA SER A 264 28.73 16.03 -5.73
C SER A 264 29.94 15.77 -4.83
N MET A 265 30.04 14.57 -4.27
CA MET A 265 31.12 14.09 -3.40
C MET A 265 32.23 13.37 -4.16
N SER A 266 32.17 13.26 -5.49
CA SER A 266 33.23 12.66 -6.32
C SER A 266 34.63 13.26 -6.12
N ARG A 267 34.72 14.51 -5.62
CA ARG A 267 35.99 15.15 -5.20
C ARG A 267 36.46 14.78 -3.79
N TYR A 268 35.61 14.16 -2.97
CA TYR A 268 35.86 13.74 -1.58
C TYR A 268 35.68 12.23 -1.47
N ARG A 269 36.67 11.49 -1.98
CA ARG A 269 36.68 10.02 -2.10
C ARG A 269 36.20 9.32 -0.81
N THR A 270 36.60 9.80 0.36
CA THR A 270 36.18 9.24 1.65
C THR A 270 34.68 9.38 1.91
N MET A 271 34.07 10.55 1.67
CA MET A 271 32.63 10.72 1.88
C MET A 271 31.81 9.96 0.83
N ALA A 272 32.27 9.91 -0.43
CA ALA A 272 31.64 9.10 -1.45
C ALA A 272 31.65 7.60 -1.06
N MET A 273 32.78 7.07 -0.57
CA MET A 273 32.86 5.70 -0.07
C MET A 273 31.95 5.46 1.14
N VAL A 274 31.86 6.41 2.09
CA VAL A 274 30.92 6.31 3.24
C VAL A 274 29.48 6.27 2.77
N THR A 275 29.09 7.11 1.81
CA THR A 275 27.72 7.10 1.26
C THR A 275 27.42 5.82 0.49
N VAL A 276 28.33 5.32 -0.35
CA VAL A 276 28.17 4.01 -1.00
C VAL A 276 28.05 2.91 0.05
N GLY A 277 28.91 2.91 1.07
CA GLY A 277 28.87 1.95 2.17
C GLY A 277 27.53 1.98 2.92
N ALA A 278 27.02 3.17 3.25
CA ALA A 278 25.71 3.33 3.88
C ALA A 278 24.57 2.83 2.98
N VAL A 279 24.60 3.13 1.68
CA VAL A 279 23.57 2.67 0.73
C VAL A 279 23.62 1.15 0.57
N LEU A 280 24.80 0.56 0.47
CA LEU A 280 24.96 -0.90 0.46
C LEU A 280 24.46 -1.52 1.76
N LEU A 281 24.78 -0.92 2.91
CA LEU A 281 24.26 -1.35 4.21
C LEU A 281 22.73 -1.27 4.30
N LEU A 282 22.08 -0.34 3.60
CA LEU A 282 20.62 -0.26 3.51
C LEU A 282 20.02 -1.23 2.47
N ALA A 283 20.75 -1.50 1.39
CA ALA A 283 20.35 -2.45 0.37
C ALA A 283 20.44 -3.89 0.86
N LEU A 284 21.40 -4.20 1.74
CA LEU A 284 21.64 -5.55 2.26
C LEU A 284 20.43 -6.14 2.99
N PRO A 285 19.76 -5.46 3.94
CA PRO A 285 18.53 -5.97 4.56
C PRO A 285 17.39 -6.20 3.57
N THR A 286 17.30 -5.36 2.54
CA THR A 286 16.29 -5.51 1.48
C THR A 286 16.61 -6.71 0.60
N ALA A 287 17.86 -6.86 0.15
CA ALA A 287 18.33 -8.00 -0.62
C ALA A 287 18.16 -9.29 0.18
N ASN A 288 18.53 -9.29 1.45
CA ASN A 288 18.36 -10.42 2.37
C ASN A 288 16.88 -10.83 2.48
N GLY A 289 15.98 -9.85 2.70
CA GLY A 289 14.54 -10.09 2.80
C GLY A 289 13.85 -10.53 1.50
N GLN A 290 14.36 -10.14 0.33
CA GLN A 290 13.71 -10.38 -0.97
C GLN A 290 14.30 -11.57 -1.74
N GLN A 291 15.61 -11.81 -1.65
CA GLN A 291 16.30 -12.85 -2.42
C GLN A 291 16.30 -14.20 -1.70
N HIS A 292 16.20 -14.22 -0.38
CA HIS A 292 16.11 -15.46 0.39
C HIS A 292 14.65 -15.74 0.77
N SER A 293 14.27 -17.02 0.73
CA SER A 293 13.02 -17.50 1.35
C SER A 293 13.08 -17.27 2.87
N ARG A 294 14.23 -17.58 3.47
CA ARG A 294 14.54 -17.34 4.87
C ARG A 294 15.62 -16.28 5.00
N PRO A 295 15.26 -15.02 5.33
CA PRO A 295 16.27 -14.01 5.57
C PRO A 295 17.08 -14.33 6.84
N PHE A 296 18.38 -14.04 6.82
CA PHE A 296 19.27 -14.30 7.94
C PHE A 296 19.31 -13.12 8.93
N GLY A 297 19.39 -13.41 10.24
CA GLY A 297 19.62 -12.41 11.29
C GLY A 297 18.36 -11.95 12.04
N ILE A 298 18.39 -10.72 12.56
CA ILE A 298 17.31 -10.18 13.42
C ILE A 298 16.34 -9.37 12.55
N ALA A 299 15.03 -9.66 12.65
CA ALA A 299 13.98 -8.89 11.98
C ALA A 299 14.04 -7.41 12.38
N GLY A 300 13.88 -6.51 11.41
CA GLY A 300 14.00 -5.05 11.60
C GLY A 300 15.43 -4.52 11.57
N VAL A 301 16.44 -5.39 11.57
CA VAL A 301 17.87 -5.02 11.48
C VAL A 301 18.50 -5.64 10.25
N SER A 302 18.56 -6.97 10.20
CA SER A 302 19.22 -7.73 9.13
C SER A 302 18.31 -7.96 7.93
N TYR A 303 17.00 -7.85 8.12
CA TYR A 303 15.99 -7.87 7.07
C TYR A 303 14.76 -7.14 7.57
N LEU A 304 13.97 -6.58 6.66
CA LEU A 304 12.69 -6.03 7.05
C LEU A 304 11.64 -7.16 7.10
N PRO A 305 10.76 -7.25 8.11
CA PRO A 305 9.67 -8.23 8.21
C PRO A 305 8.54 -7.93 7.19
N LEU A 306 8.92 -7.53 5.98
CA LEU A 306 8.00 -7.07 4.94
C LEU A 306 7.42 -8.23 4.14
N ARG A 307 8.08 -9.39 4.10
CA ARG A 307 7.54 -10.55 3.41
C ARG A 307 6.54 -11.24 4.36
N PRO A 308 5.24 -11.33 4.02
CA PRO A 308 4.47 -12.44 4.55
C PRO A 308 5.21 -13.69 4.06
N THR A 309 5.89 -14.39 4.96
CA THR A 309 6.48 -15.70 4.66
C THR A 309 5.40 -16.50 3.95
N SER A 310 5.70 -17.13 2.82
CA SER A 310 4.66 -17.89 2.11
C SER A 310 4.20 -18.99 3.05
N TYR A 311 3.03 -18.83 3.67
CA TYR A 311 2.45 -19.72 4.68
C TYR A 311 1.95 -21.02 4.05
N ALA A 312 2.76 -21.62 3.18
CA ALA A 312 2.38 -22.67 2.27
C ALA A 312 1.22 -22.31 1.29
N TYR A 313 0.89 -21.04 1.08
CA TYR A 313 -0.21 -20.64 0.19
C TYR A 313 -0.06 -21.14 -1.25
N ARG A 314 1.18 -21.38 -1.71
CA ARG A 314 1.41 -22.02 -3.01
C ARG A 314 0.96 -23.49 -3.02
N GLN A 315 1.25 -24.24 -1.94
CA GLN A 315 0.76 -25.60 -1.79
C GLN A 315 -0.76 -25.61 -1.64
N LEU A 316 -1.34 -24.64 -0.93
CA LEU A 316 -2.79 -24.48 -0.83
C LEU A 316 -3.42 -24.22 -2.21
N ASP A 317 -2.84 -23.32 -3.00
CA ASP A 317 -3.29 -23.00 -4.36
C ASP A 317 -3.26 -24.23 -5.28
N ALA A 318 -2.16 -24.99 -5.24
CA ALA A 318 -2.03 -26.24 -5.98
C ALA A 318 -3.04 -27.32 -5.53
N TRP A 319 -3.31 -27.41 -4.22
CA TRP A 319 -4.33 -28.31 -3.70
C TRP A 319 -5.74 -27.90 -4.15
N LEU A 320 -6.05 -26.60 -4.16
CA LEU A 320 -7.32 -26.09 -4.68
C LEU A 320 -7.48 -26.39 -6.18
N ASP A 321 -6.41 -26.26 -6.97
CA ASP A 321 -6.42 -26.62 -8.39
C ASP A 321 -6.71 -28.11 -8.61
N ASP A 322 -6.17 -28.98 -7.75
CA ASP A 322 -6.47 -30.40 -7.78
C ASP A 322 -7.91 -30.70 -7.34
N LEU A 323 -8.37 -30.08 -6.25
CA LEU A 323 -9.73 -30.22 -5.73
C LEU A 323 -10.80 -29.86 -6.78
N TYR A 324 -10.57 -28.77 -7.52
CA TYR A 324 -11.49 -28.31 -8.55
C TYR A 324 -11.21 -28.87 -9.95
N ARG A 325 -10.19 -29.72 -10.12
CA ARG A 325 -9.85 -30.28 -11.43
C ARG A 325 -11.02 -31.12 -11.96
N GLY A 326 -11.55 -30.73 -13.12
CA GLY A 326 -12.67 -31.40 -13.77
C GLY A 326 -14.03 -31.16 -13.09
N GLN A 327 -14.09 -30.30 -12.06
CA GLN A 327 -15.35 -29.93 -11.43
C GLN A 327 -16.07 -28.84 -12.24
N PRO A 328 -17.40 -28.88 -12.35
CA PRO A 328 -18.15 -27.81 -12.98
C PRO A 328 -18.10 -26.54 -12.11
N PRO A 329 -18.16 -25.35 -12.73
CA PRO A 329 -18.31 -24.11 -11.99
C PRO A 329 -19.69 -24.08 -11.29
N ALA A 330 -19.80 -23.39 -10.16
CA ALA A 330 -21.03 -23.19 -9.39
C ALA A 330 -21.48 -21.72 -9.37
N ALA A 331 -22.77 -21.48 -9.12
CA ALA A 331 -23.23 -20.13 -8.81
C ALA A 331 -22.47 -19.56 -7.60
N GLN A 332 -22.04 -18.30 -7.71
CA GLN A 332 -21.30 -17.61 -6.65
C GLN A 332 -22.20 -17.28 -5.46
N PHE A 333 -21.58 -17.26 -4.27
CA PHE A 333 -22.18 -16.72 -3.05
C PHE A 333 -21.66 -15.32 -2.84
N THR A 334 -22.57 -14.35 -2.89
CA THR A 334 -22.33 -13.02 -2.35
C THR A 334 -23.55 -12.62 -1.55
N THR A 335 -23.34 -11.86 -0.48
CA THR A 335 -24.43 -11.31 0.34
C THR A 335 -25.19 -10.22 -0.40
N ASP A 336 -24.66 -9.72 -1.52
CA ASP A 336 -25.30 -8.71 -2.36
C ASP A 336 -26.19 -9.39 -3.43
N ALA A 337 -27.51 -9.24 -3.29
CA ALA A 337 -28.49 -9.83 -4.20
C ALA A 337 -28.34 -9.33 -5.65
N GLN A 338 -27.96 -8.06 -5.87
CA GLN A 338 -27.81 -7.50 -7.22
C GLN A 338 -26.56 -8.05 -7.91
N VAL A 339 -25.45 -8.13 -7.17
CA VAL A 339 -24.21 -8.72 -7.66
C VAL A 339 -24.41 -10.21 -7.95
N THR A 340 -25.14 -10.92 -7.06
CA THR A 340 -25.53 -12.33 -7.26
C THR A 340 -26.28 -12.51 -8.57
N ALA A 341 -27.33 -11.71 -8.81
CA ALA A 341 -28.14 -11.82 -10.02
C ALA A 341 -27.33 -11.59 -11.30
N ARG A 342 -26.43 -10.58 -11.31
CA ARG A 342 -25.56 -10.31 -12.47
C ARG A 342 -24.54 -11.41 -12.71
N MET A 343 -23.92 -11.92 -11.65
CA MET A 343 -22.96 -13.03 -11.75
C MET A 343 -23.64 -14.32 -12.18
N GLN A 344 -24.85 -14.59 -11.68
CA GLN A 344 -25.66 -15.72 -12.11
C GLN A 344 -26.07 -15.60 -13.58
N ALA A 345 -26.46 -14.41 -14.04
CA ALA A 345 -26.74 -14.18 -15.45
C ALA A 345 -25.49 -14.40 -16.32
N ALA A 346 -24.33 -13.88 -15.92
CA ALA A 346 -23.06 -14.09 -16.62
C ALA A 346 -22.64 -15.58 -16.63
N PHE A 347 -22.87 -16.29 -15.53
CA PHE A 347 -22.63 -17.73 -15.42
C PHE A 347 -23.53 -18.52 -16.39
N VAL A 348 -24.84 -18.26 -16.37
CA VAL A 348 -25.82 -18.93 -17.25
C VAL A 348 -25.51 -18.62 -18.72
N ALA A 349 -25.14 -17.38 -19.04
CA ALA A 349 -24.74 -17.00 -20.39
C ALA A 349 -23.48 -17.74 -20.86
N ARG A 350 -22.52 -18.01 -19.97
CA ARG A 350 -21.24 -18.65 -20.31
C ARG A 350 -21.30 -20.18 -20.35
N TYR A 351 -22.06 -20.80 -19.46
CA TYR A 351 -22.02 -22.26 -19.25
C TYR A 351 -23.37 -22.96 -19.52
N GLY A 352 -24.42 -22.20 -19.81
CA GLY A 352 -25.77 -22.72 -20.00
C GLY A 352 -26.45 -23.15 -18.70
N ALA A 353 -27.78 -23.32 -18.74
CA ALA A 353 -28.58 -23.70 -17.57
C ALA A 353 -28.37 -25.16 -17.11
N VAL A 354 -27.78 -26.01 -17.96
CA VAL A 354 -27.69 -27.46 -17.74
C VAL A 354 -26.57 -27.85 -16.76
N MET A 355 -25.58 -26.98 -16.53
CA MET A 355 -24.45 -27.25 -15.63
C MET A 355 -24.78 -27.20 -14.12
N ILE A 356 -26.06 -27.06 -13.74
CA ILE A 356 -26.49 -26.87 -12.34
C ILE A 356 -26.56 -28.19 -11.53
N GLN A 357 -26.46 -29.35 -12.18
CA GLN A 357 -26.77 -30.62 -11.51
C GLN A 357 -25.65 -31.21 -10.63
N ARG A 358 -24.38 -30.91 -10.92
CA ARG A 358 -23.24 -31.30 -10.06
C ARG A 358 -22.65 -30.04 -9.47
N ARG A 359 -22.63 -29.93 -8.14
CA ARG A 359 -22.01 -28.80 -7.46
C ARG A 359 -20.59 -29.19 -7.04
N PRO A 360 -19.58 -28.37 -7.36
CA PRO A 360 -18.22 -28.56 -6.86
C PRO A 360 -18.21 -28.46 -5.32
N PRO A 361 -17.16 -28.94 -4.65
CA PRO A 361 -17.01 -28.77 -3.21
C PRO A 361 -17.07 -27.29 -2.82
N MET A 362 -17.77 -26.97 -1.73
CA MET A 362 -17.73 -25.62 -1.16
C MET A 362 -16.55 -25.52 -0.20
N VAL A 363 -15.66 -24.55 -0.45
CA VAL A 363 -14.52 -24.28 0.40
C VAL A 363 -14.87 -23.19 1.40
N ILE A 364 -14.77 -23.50 2.68
CA ILE A 364 -14.89 -22.54 3.77
C ILE A 364 -13.49 -22.28 4.32
N TRP A 365 -13.06 -21.02 4.39
CA TRP A 365 -11.71 -20.67 4.81
C TRP A 365 -11.69 -19.78 6.06
N ASP A 366 -10.62 -19.92 6.83
CA ASP A 366 -10.35 -19.24 8.09
C ASP A 366 -10.10 -17.74 7.93
N ASP A 367 -10.90 -16.90 8.60
CA ASP A 367 -10.82 -15.43 8.50
C ASP A 367 -9.47 -14.86 8.94
N ARG A 368 -8.67 -15.65 9.66
CA ARG A 368 -7.33 -15.29 10.15
C ARG A 368 -6.25 -15.43 9.08
N MET A 369 -6.57 -16.01 7.93
CA MET A 369 -5.65 -16.12 6.82
C MET A 369 -5.20 -14.74 6.31
N ASP A 370 -3.97 -14.65 5.79
CA ASP A 370 -3.43 -13.42 5.23
C ASP A 370 -4.31 -12.96 4.07
N PHE A 371 -4.94 -11.79 4.22
CA PHE A 371 -5.93 -11.29 3.27
C PHE A 371 -5.37 -11.18 1.84
N ALA A 372 -4.10 -10.77 1.69
CA ALA A 372 -3.50 -10.66 0.36
C ALA A 372 -3.37 -12.04 -0.29
N ALA A 373 -2.96 -13.05 0.46
CA ALA A 373 -2.90 -14.42 -0.03
C ALA A 373 -4.30 -14.98 -0.34
N VAL A 374 -5.26 -14.85 0.57
CA VAL A 374 -6.66 -15.27 0.38
C VAL A 374 -7.28 -14.63 -0.86
N ARG A 375 -7.01 -13.36 -1.10
CA ARG A 375 -7.50 -12.65 -2.29
C ARG A 375 -7.07 -13.36 -3.57
N TRP A 376 -5.81 -13.75 -3.67
CA TRP A 376 -5.24 -14.37 -4.87
C TRP A 376 -5.53 -15.87 -4.97
N THR A 377 -5.66 -16.59 -3.86
CA THR A 377 -5.91 -18.04 -3.87
C THR A 377 -7.40 -18.37 -3.85
N LEU A 378 -8.20 -17.75 -3.01
CA LEU A 378 -9.59 -18.14 -2.74
C LEU A 378 -10.59 -17.17 -3.38
N MET A 379 -10.45 -15.87 -3.18
CA MET A 379 -11.45 -14.91 -3.67
C MET A 379 -11.50 -14.83 -5.20
N VAL A 380 -10.33 -14.87 -5.87
CA VAL A 380 -10.25 -14.92 -7.34
C VAL A 380 -10.96 -16.18 -7.89
N ARG A 381 -10.86 -17.32 -7.18
CA ARG A 381 -11.55 -18.56 -7.56
C ARG A 381 -13.07 -18.41 -7.49
N ASN A 382 -13.58 -17.81 -6.42
CA ASN A 382 -15.00 -17.48 -6.33
C ASN A 382 -15.42 -16.52 -7.45
N GLN A 383 -14.75 -15.37 -7.56
CA GLN A 383 -15.16 -14.25 -8.43
C GLN A 383 -15.03 -14.54 -9.93
N PHE A 384 -13.96 -15.23 -10.35
CA PHE A 384 -13.64 -15.38 -11.78
C PHE A 384 -13.77 -16.82 -12.29
N LEU A 385 -13.57 -17.81 -11.41
CA LEU A 385 -13.65 -19.22 -11.75
C LEU A 385 -14.94 -19.89 -11.28
N PHE A 386 -15.82 -19.13 -10.59
CA PHE A 386 -17.11 -19.62 -10.12
C PHE A 386 -16.96 -20.86 -9.22
N GLN A 387 -15.87 -20.90 -8.44
CA GLN A 387 -15.58 -21.98 -7.49
C GLN A 387 -15.99 -21.49 -6.09
N PRO A 388 -16.98 -22.13 -5.45
CA PRO A 388 -17.63 -21.56 -4.27
C PRO A 388 -16.69 -21.55 -3.07
N THR A 389 -16.24 -20.35 -2.69
CA THR A 389 -15.44 -20.15 -1.48
C THR A 389 -16.08 -19.11 -0.57
N LEU A 390 -16.15 -19.38 0.74
CA LEU A 390 -16.65 -18.44 1.74
C LEU A 390 -15.72 -18.39 2.96
N SER A 391 -15.62 -17.24 3.60
CA SER A 391 -14.95 -17.13 4.90
C SER A 391 -15.83 -17.70 6.01
N THR A 392 -15.25 -18.05 7.17
CA THR A 392 -16.05 -18.58 8.29
C THR A 392 -17.10 -17.59 8.78
N THR A 393 -16.77 -16.30 8.80
CA THR A 393 -17.65 -15.20 9.15
C THR A 393 -18.76 -15.03 8.11
N GLN A 394 -18.44 -15.16 6.83
CA GLN A 394 -19.45 -15.13 5.77
C GLN A 394 -20.46 -16.26 5.91
N VAL A 395 -20.00 -17.49 6.19
CA VAL A 395 -20.86 -18.64 6.46
C VAL A 395 -21.77 -18.38 7.66
N LEU A 396 -21.21 -17.87 8.76
CA LEU A 396 -21.99 -17.54 9.95
C LEU A 396 -23.08 -16.51 9.63
N ASN A 397 -22.75 -15.48 8.86
CA ASN A 397 -23.72 -14.48 8.40
C ASN A 397 -24.82 -15.12 7.56
N VAL A 398 -24.49 -16.02 6.62
CA VAL A 398 -25.50 -16.74 5.84
C VAL A 398 -26.43 -17.55 6.75
N ILE A 399 -25.89 -18.28 7.73
CA ILE A 399 -26.68 -19.04 8.70
C ILE A 399 -27.56 -18.11 9.54
N ARG A 400 -27.04 -16.97 9.98
CA ARG A 400 -27.75 -15.99 10.80
C ARG A 400 -28.93 -15.36 10.05
N TYR A 401 -28.75 -15.04 8.78
CA TYR A 401 -29.75 -14.35 7.96
C TYR A 401 -30.76 -15.29 7.29
N HIS A 402 -30.33 -16.49 6.89
CA HIS A 402 -31.15 -17.41 6.09
C HIS A 402 -31.49 -18.73 6.79
N GLY A 403 -30.93 -18.97 7.97
CA GLY A 403 -31.04 -20.22 8.72
C GLY A 403 -30.06 -21.29 8.23
N ARG A 404 -29.82 -22.30 9.08
CA ARG A 404 -28.92 -23.43 8.78
C ARG A 404 -29.32 -24.18 7.51
N ASP A 405 -30.63 -24.41 7.36
CA ASP A 405 -31.20 -25.18 6.25
C ASP A 405 -30.97 -24.51 4.88
N TYR A 406 -30.62 -23.22 4.84
CA TYR A 406 -30.31 -22.55 3.58
C TYR A 406 -29.13 -23.21 2.86
N LEU A 407 -28.05 -23.53 3.58
CA LEU A 407 -26.88 -24.19 3.00
C LEU A 407 -27.19 -25.62 2.53
N GLU A 408 -28.09 -26.32 3.22
CA GLU A 408 -28.56 -27.65 2.82
C GLU A 408 -29.47 -27.57 1.58
N LYS A 409 -30.35 -26.55 1.49
CA LYS A 409 -31.19 -26.28 0.32
C LYS A 409 -30.38 -25.94 -0.93
N LEU A 410 -29.16 -25.45 -0.75
CA LEU A 410 -28.20 -25.28 -1.85
C LEU A 410 -27.65 -26.61 -2.38
N ARG A 411 -27.95 -27.76 -1.78
CA ARG A 411 -27.56 -29.09 -2.30
C ARG A 411 -26.06 -29.26 -2.52
N PHE A 412 -25.21 -28.57 -1.76
CA PHE A 412 -23.81 -28.97 -1.65
C PHE A 412 -23.74 -30.22 -0.77
N ASN A 413 -22.96 -31.20 -1.21
CA ASN A 413 -22.75 -32.46 -0.51
C ASN A 413 -21.27 -32.67 -0.15
N ASP A 414 -20.39 -31.71 -0.42
CA ASP A 414 -18.99 -31.73 -0.04
C ASP A 414 -18.57 -30.33 0.43
N TYR A 415 -18.22 -30.22 1.70
CA TYR A 415 -17.77 -28.98 2.34
C TYR A 415 -16.35 -29.18 2.86
N ARG A 416 -15.46 -28.25 2.52
CA ARG A 416 -14.03 -28.29 2.86
C ARG A 416 -13.69 -27.09 3.71
N PHE A 417 -13.43 -27.31 4.99
CA PHE A 417 -13.07 -26.25 5.94
C PHE A 417 -11.56 -26.17 6.07
N ILE A 418 -10.97 -25.06 5.66
CA ILE A 418 -9.53 -24.82 5.65
C ILE A 418 -9.18 -23.88 6.80
N PHE A 419 -8.41 -24.37 7.78
CA PHE A 419 -7.94 -23.58 8.93
C PHE A 419 -6.42 -23.49 8.98
N LEU A 420 -5.93 -22.40 9.58
CA LEU A 420 -4.54 -22.28 9.97
C LEU A 420 -4.26 -23.21 11.15
N THR A 421 -3.09 -23.85 11.17
CA THR A 421 -2.70 -24.66 12.34
C THR A 421 -2.37 -23.79 13.55
N PRO A 422 -2.58 -24.27 14.79
CA PRO A 422 -2.21 -23.54 16.00
C PRO A 422 -0.73 -23.13 16.04
N GLN A 423 0.16 -23.99 15.53
CA GLN A 423 1.60 -23.75 15.46
C GLN A 423 1.93 -22.55 14.56
N LEU A 424 1.22 -22.45 13.42
CA LEU A 424 1.37 -21.34 12.50
C LEU A 424 0.90 -20.03 13.16
N LEU A 425 -0.29 -20.01 13.78
CA LEU A 425 -0.82 -18.83 14.47
C LEU A 425 0.12 -18.33 15.56
N GLN A 426 0.59 -19.22 16.43
CA GLN A 426 1.51 -18.88 17.52
C GLN A 426 2.81 -18.25 17.00
N ARG A 427 3.38 -18.84 15.95
CA ARG A 427 4.66 -18.42 15.41
C ARG A 427 4.63 -17.01 14.82
N TYR A 428 3.54 -16.69 14.12
CA TYR A 428 3.45 -15.43 13.42
C TYR A 428 2.90 -14.31 14.28
N GLN A 429 2.69 -14.58 15.58
CA GLN A 429 2.10 -13.62 16.50
C GLN A 429 0.87 -12.98 15.87
N LEU A 430 0.08 -13.79 15.15
CA LEU A 430 -1.25 -13.40 14.73
C LEU A 430 -2.05 -13.36 16.03
N SER A 431 -1.91 -12.24 16.73
CA SER A 431 -2.46 -11.94 18.03
C SER A 431 -3.95 -11.87 17.86
N GLU A 432 -4.58 -13.03 17.91
CA GLU A 432 -6.02 -13.14 17.86
C GLU A 432 -6.59 -13.36 19.27
N PRO A 433 -7.80 -12.83 19.52
CA PRO A 433 -8.56 -13.23 20.68
C PRO A 433 -8.69 -14.76 20.67
N VAL A 434 -8.57 -15.37 21.84
CA VAL A 434 -8.61 -16.82 22.08
C VAL A 434 -9.87 -17.49 21.46
N GLU A 435 -10.85 -16.71 21.00
CA GLU A 435 -12.17 -17.18 20.54
C GLU A 435 -12.70 -16.55 19.24
N SER A 436 -11.88 -16.44 18.18
CA SER A 436 -12.44 -16.09 16.86
C SER A 436 -13.42 -17.16 16.32
N ILE A 437 -14.30 -16.75 15.41
CA ILE A 437 -15.33 -17.61 14.79
C ILE A 437 -14.67 -18.83 14.14
N SER A 438 -13.54 -18.64 13.45
CA SER A 438 -12.80 -19.74 12.82
C SER A 438 -12.28 -20.74 13.86
N ALA A 439 -11.73 -20.28 14.99
CA ALA A 439 -11.26 -21.14 16.07
C ALA A 439 -12.41 -21.96 16.70
N ARG A 440 -13.58 -21.35 16.90
CA ARG A 440 -14.77 -22.05 17.40
C ARG A 440 -15.27 -23.10 16.40
N MET A 441 -15.34 -22.74 15.12
CA MET A 441 -15.79 -23.66 14.09
C MET A 441 -14.86 -24.86 13.93
N GLN A 442 -13.55 -24.64 14.03
CA GLN A 442 -12.56 -25.72 14.08
C GLN A 442 -12.76 -26.64 15.30
N ARG A 443 -12.93 -26.07 16.50
CA ARG A 443 -13.21 -26.86 17.73
C ARG A 443 -14.48 -27.71 17.58
N PHE A 444 -15.53 -27.18 16.96
CA PHE A 444 -16.76 -27.95 16.71
C PHE A 444 -16.52 -29.13 15.78
N LEU A 445 -15.75 -28.95 14.71
CA LEU A 445 -15.38 -30.03 13.79
C LEU A 445 -14.59 -31.13 14.52
N GLU A 446 -13.63 -30.75 15.37
CA GLU A 446 -12.84 -31.68 16.16
C GLU A 446 -13.70 -32.44 17.18
N GLN A 447 -14.58 -31.75 17.91
CA GLN A 447 -15.51 -32.35 18.88
C GLN A 447 -16.53 -33.29 18.23
N ALA A 448 -16.95 -32.99 17.00
CA ALA A 448 -17.81 -33.86 16.22
C ALA A 448 -17.07 -35.07 15.59
N GLY A 449 -15.77 -35.23 15.88
CA GLY A 449 -14.96 -36.39 15.48
C GLY A 449 -14.40 -36.31 14.06
N TYR A 450 -14.48 -35.16 13.39
CA TYR A 450 -13.87 -34.99 12.07
C TYR A 450 -12.35 -34.95 12.19
N ARG A 451 -11.68 -35.77 11.36
CA ARG A 451 -10.22 -35.80 11.29
C ARG A 451 -9.73 -34.83 10.22
N PRO A 452 -8.83 -33.89 10.56
CA PRO A 452 -8.25 -32.99 9.56
C PRO A 452 -7.22 -33.71 8.68
N GLU A 453 -7.15 -33.29 7.42
CA GLU A 453 -6.04 -33.55 6.50
C GLU A 453 -5.08 -32.36 6.52
N VAL A 454 -3.78 -32.59 6.68
CA VAL A 454 -2.79 -31.50 6.65
C VAL A 454 -2.48 -31.12 5.21
N ILE A 455 -2.54 -29.82 4.91
CA ILE A 455 -2.24 -29.29 3.58
C ILE A 455 -1.10 -28.29 3.66
N GLY A 456 -0.04 -28.60 2.94
CA GLY A 456 1.11 -27.75 2.85
C GLY A 456 1.93 -27.72 4.14
N TYR A 457 3.21 -27.50 3.95
CA TYR A 457 4.13 -27.28 5.03
C TYR A 457 4.73 -25.90 4.84
N ASP A 458 4.84 -25.17 5.94
CA ASP A 458 5.62 -23.95 5.96
C ASP A 458 7.08 -24.28 5.61
N GLU A 459 7.90 -23.25 5.50
CA GLU A 459 9.30 -23.46 5.14
C GLU A 459 10.01 -24.41 6.11
N ASN A 460 9.56 -24.52 7.37
CA ASN A 460 10.16 -25.26 8.48
C ASN A 460 9.52 -26.64 8.68
N ILE A 461 8.84 -27.13 7.65
CA ILE A 461 8.21 -28.46 7.64
C ILE A 461 7.11 -28.56 8.72
N GLN A 462 6.56 -27.43 9.16
CA GLN A 462 5.41 -27.41 10.05
C GLN A 462 4.12 -27.39 9.21
N PRO A 463 3.11 -28.19 9.57
CA PRO A 463 1.77 -28.11 8.99
C PRO A 463 1.29 -26.66 8.94
N ALA A 464 0.95 -26.13 7.76
CA ALA A 464 0.46 -24.76 7.62
C ALA A 464 -1.06 -24.68 7.67
N PHE A 465 -1.72 -25.58 6.95
CA PHE A 465 -3.18 -25.66 6.91
C PHE A 465 -3.67 -27.05 7.30
N VAL A 466 -4.88 -27.09 7.85
CA VAL A 466 -5.65 -28.30 8.05
C VAL A 466 -6.99 -28.18 7.34
N VAL A 467 -7.44 -29.27 6.72
CA VAL A 467 -8.71 -29.35 6.02
C VAL A 467 -9.61 -30.39 6.62
N TYR A 468 -10.79 -29.97 7.06
CA TYR A 468 -11.86 -30.86 7.49
C TYR A 468 -12.85 -31.05 6.35
N ARG A 469 -13.29 -32.29 6.16
CA ARG A 469 -14.31 -32.65 5.18
C ARG A 469 -15.59 -33.04 5.89
N THR A 470 -16.72 -32.50 5.43
CA THR A 470 -18.06 -32.96 5.81
C THR A 470 -19.00 -32.95 4.61
N THR A 471 -20.07 -33.72 4.71
CA THR A 471 -21.17 -33.73 3.73
C THR A 471 -22.46 -33.09 4.26
N THR A 472 -22.46 -32.63 5.52
CA THR A 472 -23.66 -32.13 6.21
C THR A 472 -23.34 -30.94 7.12
N TRP A 473 -24.33 -30.07 7.35
CA TRP A 473 -24.29 -28.98 8.34
C TRP A 473 -24.91 -29.36 9.68
N SER A 474 -25.52 -30.54 9.78
CA SER A 474 -26.27 -30.99 10.96
C SER A 474 -25.44 -31.02 12.25
N MET A 475 -24.11 -31.08 12.14
CA MET A 475 -23.18 -31.09 13.27
C MET A 475 -22.94 -29.72 13.90
N PHE A 476 -23.21 -28.63 13.18
CA PHE A 476 -23.10 -27.31 13.77
C PHE A 476 -24.34 -27.10 14.64
N PRO A 477 -24.16 -26.84 15.95
CA PRO A 477 -25.29 -26.54 16.81
C PRO A 477 -26.05 -25.36 16.20
N GLU A 478 -27.34 -25.24 16.49
CA GLU A 478 -28.04 -23.99 16.24
C GLU A 478 -27.19 -22.90 16.88
N TRP A 479 -26.56 -22.07 16.05
CA TRP A 479 -25.80 -20.92 16.50
C TRP A 479 -26.84 -19.94 17.01
N ARG A 480 -27.35 -20.19 18.22
CA ARG A 480 -28.26 -19.28 18.90
C ARG A 480 -27.51 -17.97 18.96
N ASN A 481 -28.17 -16.91 18.50
CA ASN A 481 -27.68 -15.56 18.65
C ASN A 481 -27.43 -15.35 20.14
N ASP A 482 -26.19 -15.54 20.59
CA ASP A 482 -25.80 -15.15 21.93
C ASP A 482 -25.96 -13.62 21.95
N PRO A 483 -26.94 -13.07 22.68
CA PRO A 483 -27.20 -11.64 22.67
C PRO A 483 -25.98 -10.84 23.12
N SER A 484 -25.04 -11.46 23.84
CA SER A 484 -23.81 -10.82 24.31
C SER A 484 -22.85 -10.43 23.19
N GLU A 485 -22.91 -11.07 22.01
CA GLU A 485 -22.03 -10.75 20.88
C GLU A 485 -22.57 -9.63 19.98
N GLY A 486 -23.88 -9.34 20.04
CA GLY A 486 -24.51 -8.28 19.23
C GLY A 486 -24.25 -6.85 19.73
N GLY A 487 -23.71 -6.70 20.95
CA GLY A 487 -23.60 -5.40 21.63
C GLY A 487 -22.33 -4.60 21.38
N GLN A 488 -21.26 -5.19 20.81
CA GLN A 488 -19.97 -4.48 20.64
C GLN A 488 -19.68 -4.00 19.21
N GLU A 489 -20.27 -4.58 18.16
CA GLU A 489 -19.98 -4.13 16.78
C GLU A 489 -20.90 -3.01 16.27
N SER A 490 -22.05 -2.76 16.91
CA SER A 490 -22.99 -1.70 16.47
C SER A 490 -22.60 -0.28 16.91
N GLY A 491 -21.51 -0.10 17.67
CA GLY A 491 -21.06 1.20 18.19
C GLY A 491 -20.22 2.06 17.25
N SER A 492 -19.99 1.64 16.00
CA SER A 492 -19.15 2.40 15.03
C SER A 492 -19.83 2.72 13.69
N ALA A 493 -21.15 2.50 13.59
CA ALA A 493 -21.96 3.05 12.50
C ALA A 493 -22.56 4.38 12.96
N GLY A 494 -21.75 5.44 12.91
CA GLY A 494 -22.12 6.84 13.16
C GLY A 494 -21.26 7.76 12.33
#